data_AF-T1I4P0-F1
#
_entry.id   AF-T1I4P0-F1
#
_cell.length_a   1.000
_cell.length_b   1.000
_cell.length_c   1.000
_cell.angle_alpha   90.00
_cell.angle_beta   90.00
_cell.angle_gamma   90.00
#
_symmetry.space_group_name_H-M   'P 1'
#
loop_
_entity.id
_entity.type
_entity.pdbx_description
1 polymer ?
#
loop_
_entity_poly.entity_id
_entity_poly.type
_entity_poly.pdbx_seq_one_letter_code
_entity_poly.pdbx_strand_id
1 'polypeptide(L)' 'MTHMVGSYPPKTEMQSYTTPLEDAPSGVMARGSYTVSSLFTDDDKNNHLKWEWVFEIKKDWKD' A
#
# COMPACT_ATOMS: atom_id res chain seq x y z
N MET A 1 -3.33 -1.10 7.90
CA MET A 1 -4.16 -2.03 7.10
C MET A 1 -3.24 -3.10 6.56
N THR A 2 -3.70 -4.35 6.49
CA THR A 2 -2.89 -5.50 6.05
C THR A 2 -3.70 -6.28 5.02
N HIS A 3 -3.08 -6.61 3.88
CA HIS A 3 -3.71 -7.45 2.85
C HIS A 3 -2.99 -8.80 2.79
N MET A 4 -3.74 -9.88 2.94
CA MET A 4 -3.23 -11.23 2.74
C MET A 4 -3.18 -11.51 1.23
N VAL A 5 -1.97 -11.60 0.69
CA VAL A 5 -1.75 -11.92 -0.74
C VAL A 5 -1.73 -13.43 -1.00
N GLY A 6 -1.57 -14.25 0.04
CA GLY A 6 -1.54 -15.71 -0.05
C GLY A 6 -0.12 -16.28 -0.25
N SER A 7 -0.04 -17.57 -0.60
CA SER A 7 1.21 -18.29 -0.78
C SER A 7 1.51 -18.47 -2.27
N TYR A 8 2.72 -18.08 -2.69
CA TYR A 8 3.17 -18.18 -4.09
C TYR A 8 4.43 -19.05 -4.19
N PRO A 9 4.46 -20.07 -5.06
CA PRO A 9 5.66 -20.85 -5.31
C PRO A 9 6.68 -20.05 -6.13
N PRO A 10 7.97 -20.44 -6.11
CA PRO A 10 8.98 -19.84 -6.97
C PRO A 10 8.59 -19.91 -8.44
N LYS A 11 8.69 -18.79 -9.15
CA LYS A 11 8.44 -18.69 -10.59
C LYS A 11 9.31 -17.59 -11.23
N THR A 12 9.59 -17.73 -12.52
CA THR A 12 10.39 -16.76 -13.28
C THR A 12 9.59 -15.50 -13.64
N GLU A 13 8.29 -15.65 -13.85
CA GLU A 13 7.39 -14.55 -14.17
C GLU A 13 7.00 -13.75 -12.92
N MET A 14 6.80 -12.44 -13.05
CA MET A 14 6.36 -11.62 -11.91
C MET A 14 4.98 -12.02 -11.39
N GLN A 15 4.80 -11.95 -10.08
CA GLN A 15 3.49 -12.06 -9.45
C GLN A 15 2.82 -10.68 -9.39
N SER A 16 1.53 -10.64 -9.74
CA SER A 16 0.70 -9.45 -9.58
C SER A 16 -0.47 -9.74 -8.64
N TYR A 17 -0.83 -8.76 -7.83
CA TYR A 17 -1.96 -8.78 -6.93
C TYR A 17 -2.56 -7.38 -6.90
N THR A 18 -3.89 -7.30 -7.04
CA THR A 18 -4.64 -6.04 -6.97
C THR A 18 -5.43 -6.04 -5.67
N THR A 19 -5.19 -5.03 -4.82
CA THR A 19 -5.98 -4.85 -3.60
C THR A 19 -7.43 -4.52 -3.94
N PRO A 20 -8.39 -4.78 -3.02
CA PRO A 20 -9.75 -4.27 -3.15
C PRO A 20 -9.77 -2.75 -3.33
N LEU A 21 -10.87 -2.23 -3.87
CA LEU A 21 -11.09 -0.79 -3.97
C LEU A 21 -11.23 -0.16 -2.59
N GLU A 22 -10.62 1.01 -2.41
CA GLU A 22 -10.67 1.79 -1.18
C GLU A 22 -10.89 3.26 -1.50
N ASP A 23 -11.70 3.91 -0.66
CA ASP A 23 -11.98 5.33 -0.79
C ASP A 23 -10.96 6.16 0.00
N ALA A 24 -10.42 7.20 -0.66
CA ALA A 24 -9.60 8.18 0.03
C ALA A 24 -10.46 8.99 1.03
N PRO A 25 -9.92 9.35 2.21
CA PRO A 25 -10.66 10.18 3.15
C PRO A 25 -10.87 11.58 2.55
N SER A 26 -12.02 12.17 2.87
CA SER A 26 -12.48 13.42 2.26
C SER A 26 -12.82 14.49 3.30
N GLY A 27 -13.00 15.73 2.83
CA GLY A 27 -13.25 16.90 3.69
C GLY A 27 -12.00 17.71 4.00
N VAL A 28 -12.19 18.92 4.52
CA VAL A 28 -11.09 19.89 4.72
C VAL A 28 -10.06 19.37 5.73
N MET A 29 -10.50 18.66 6.77
CA MET A 29 -9.62 18.11 7.81
C MET A 29 -8.77 16.91 7.33
N ALA A 30 -9.22 16.21 6.29
CA ALA A 30 -8.52 15.04 5.72
C ALA A 30 -7.57 15.42 4.57
N ARG A 31 -7.40 16.72 4.27
CA ARG A 31 -6.44 17.19 3.27
C ARG A 31 -5.10 17.45 3.94
N GLY A 32 -4.01 17.04 3.29
CA GLY A 32 -2.66 17.19 3.82
C GLY A 32 -1.72 16.10 3.32
N SER A 33 -0.49 16.12 3.82
CA SER A 33 0.54 15.13 3.51
C SER A 33 0.45 13.95 4.49
N TYR A 34 0.47 12.74 3.94
CA TYR A 34 0.39 11.47 4.65
C TYR A 34 1.65 10.68 4.40
N THR A 35 2.30 10.23 5.48
CA THR A 35 3.41 9.28 5.42
C THR A 35 2.87 7.88 5.63
N VAL A 36 3.21 6.97 4.72
CA VAL A 36 2.84 5.55 4.76
C VAL A 36 4.10 4.73 4.96
N SER A 37 4.09 3.89 5.99
CA SER A 37 5.10 2.84 6.19
C SER A 37 4.53 1.51 5.69
N SER A 38 5.21 0.90 4.73
CA SER A 38 4.80 -0.37 4.10
C SER A 38 5.79 -1.48 4.46
N LEU A 39 5.26 -2.69 4.64
CA LEU A 39 6.02 -3.89 5.00
C LEU A 39 5.45 -5.11 4.25
N PHE A 40 6.31 -5.79 3.50
CA PHE A 40 6.06 -7.15 3.02
C PHE A 40 6.63 -8.16 4.01
N THR A 41 5.77 -9.02 4.52
CA THR A 41 6.09 -10.08 5.50
C THR A 41 5.26 -11.34 5.23
N ASP A 42 5.66 -12.45 5.81
CA ASP A 42 4.95 -13.74 5.81
C ASP A 42 4.62 -14.22 7.24
N ASP A 43 3.98 -15.38 7.34
CA ASP A 43 3.60 -16.02 8.61
C ASP A 43 4.83 -16.47 9.44
N ASP A 44 6.00 -16.61 8.80
CA ASP A 44 7.30 -16.90 9.43
C ASP A 44 7.98 -15.65 10.01
N LYS A 45 7.36 -14.47 9.85
CA LYS A 45 7.82 -13.16 10.33
C LYS A 45 9.09 -12.65 9.64
N ASN A 46 9.34 -13.08 8.40
CA ASN A 46 10.43 -12.54 7.61
C ASN A 46 10.08 -11.15 7.07
N ASN A 47 10.98 -10.17 7.27
CA ASN A 47 10.84 -8.85 6.67
C ASN A 47 11.44 -8.84 5.26
N HIS A 48 10.61 -9.12 4.25
CA HIS A 48 11.06 -9.20 2.85
C HIS A 48 11.40 -7.83 2.26
N LEU A 49 10.58 -6.82 2.55
CA LEU A 49 10.81 -5.45 2.12
C LEU A 49 10.08 -4.47 3.04
N LYS A 50 10.76 -3.39 3.45
CA LYS A 50 10.18 -2.31 4.25
C LYS A 50 10.57 -0.98 3.65
N TRP A 51 9.59 -0.10 3.45
CA TRP A 51 9.82 1.22 2.87
C TRP A 51 8.78 2.23 3.37
N GLU A 52 9.08 3.50 3.16
CA GLU A 52 8.17 4.59 3.46
C GLU A 52 7.96 5.45 2.22
N TRP A 53 6.77 5.99 2.09
CA TRP A 53 6.40 6.90 1.00
C TRP A 53 5.42 7.94 1.50
N VAL A 54 5.33 9.05 0.78
CA VAL A 54 4.48 10.18 1.14
C VAL A 54 3.53 10.47 0.00
N PHE A 55 2.27 10.73 0.31
CA PHE A 55 1.27 11.21 -0.64
C PHE A 55 0.47 12.36 -0.04
N GLU A 56 -0.20 13.15 -0.87
CA GLU A 56 -0.95 14.32 -0.42
C GLU A 56 -2.41 14.25 -0.85
N ILE A 57 -3.35 14.36 0.08
CA ILE A 57 -4.78 14.46 -0.26
C ILE A 57 -5.14 15.92 -0.53
N LYS A 58 -5.59 16.19 -1.76
CA LYS A 58 -5.96 17.53 -2.24
C LYS A 58 -7.43 17.58 -2.66
N LYS A 59 -7.95 18.81 -2.77
CA LYS A 59 -9.30 19.04 -3.32
C LYS A 59 -9.35 18.70 -4.81
N ASP A 60 -8.35 19.18 -5.54
CA ASP A 60 -8.22 19.07 -6.98
C ASP A 60 -6.82 18.50 -7.25
N TRP A 61 -6.75 17.46 -8.08
CA TRP A 61 -5.49 16.88 -8.53
C TRP A 61 -5.12 17.58 -9.84
N LYS A 62 -3.88 18.09 -9.94
CA LYS A 62 -3.36 18.65 -11.18
C LYS A 62 -2.95 17.50 -12.10
N ASP A 63 -3.15 17.69 -13.40
CA ASP A 63 -2.44 16.94 -14.44
C ASP A 63 -0.93 17.27 -14.40
#